data_AF-A0A5P9NGK9-F1
#
_entry.id   AF-A0A5P9NGK9-F1
#
_cell.length_a   1.000
_cell.length_b   1.000
_cell.length_c   1.000
_cell.angle_alpha   90.00
_cell.angle_beta   90.00
_cell.angle_gamma   90.00
#
_symmetry.space_group_name_H-M   'P 1'
#
loop_
_entity.id
_entity.type
_entity.pdbx_description
1 polymer ?
#
loop_
_entity_poly.entity_id
_entity_poly.type
_entity_poly.pdbx_seq_one_letter_code
_entity_poly.pdbx_strand_id
1 'polypeptide(L)' 'MSNKNTQDHAALLSRLSELITVLEDSDTNVESALDAFEEGIKVSRAAQSLLTKAEQRVKSLVEVDEDAHDEP' A
#
# COMPACT_ATOMS: atom_id res chain seq x y z
N MET A 1 21.19 3.35 -1.36
CA MET A 1 20.22 3.66 -0.29
C MET A 1 18.92 2.97 -0.67
N SER A 2 18.53 1.90 0.04
CA SER A 2 17.33 1.15 -0.29
C SER A 2 16.10 2.05 -0.19
N ASN A 3 15.29 2.04 -1.23
CA ASN A 3 14.18 2.97 -1.40
C ASN A 3 13.13 2.68 -0.32
N LYS A 4 13.08 3.53 0.71
CA LYS A 4 12.25 3.35 1.91
C LYS A 4 10.77 3.08 1.59
N ASN A 5 10.25 3.72 0.54
CA ASN A 5 8.90 3.48 0.01
C ASN A 5 8.64 2.03 -0.43
N THR A 6 9.64 1.36 -0.99
CA THR A 6 9.50 -0.02 -1.47
C THR A 6 9.50 -1.00 -0.30
N GLN A 7 10.27 -0.71 0.75
CA GLN A 7 10.21 -1.45 2.01
C GLN A 7 8.86 -1.26 2.73
N ASP A 8 8.31 -0.04 2.70
CA ASP A 8 7.02 0.26 3.30
C ASP A 8 5.86 -0.45 2.57
N HIS A 9 5.89 -0.56 1.24
CA HIS A 9 4.86 -1.30 0.48
C HIS A 9 4.87 -2.81 0.75
N ALA A 10 6.05 -3.44 0.69
CA ALA A 10 6.17 -4.88 0.94
C ALA A 10 5.76 -5.24 2.37
N ALA A 11 6.07 -4.39 3.35
CA ALA A 11 5.64 -4.57 4.73
C ALA A 11 4.11 -4.50 4.87
N LEU A 12 3.45 -3.53 4.21
CA LEU A 12 1.98 -3.41 4.22
C LEU A 12 1.31 -4.65 3.62
N LEU A 13 1.83 -5.18 2.52
CA LEU A 13 1.32 -6.41 1.91
C LEU A 13 1.51 -7.63 2.82
N SER A 14 2.69 -7.78 3.40
CA SER A 14 2.95 -8.86 4.37
C SER A 14 1.98 -8.80 5.54
N ARG A 15 1.76 -7.60 6.09
CA ARG A 15 0.83 -7.41 7.21
C ARG A 15 -0.60 -7.75 6.82
N LEU A 16 -1.04 -7.37 5.62
CA LEU A 16 -2.38 -7.71 5.14
C LEU A 16 -2.56 -9.23 5.00
N SER A 17 -1.54 -9.94 4.51
CA SER A 17 -1.57 -11.41 4.44
C SER A 17 -1.67 -12.06 5.81
N GLU A 18 -0.92 -11.59 6.80
CA GLU A 18 -1.01 -12.08 8.18
C GLU A 18 -2.43 -11.90 8.76
N LEU A 19 -3.05 -10.74 8.52
CA LEU A 19 -4.40 -10.46 8.98
C LEU A 19 -5.44 -11.35 8.29
N ILE A 20 -5.27 -11.65 7.00
CA ILE A 20 -6.11 -12.61 6.28
C ILE A 20 -6.00 -14.00 6.90
N THR A 21 -4.78 -14.45 7.23
CA THR A 21 -4.58 -15.76 7.89
C THR A 21 -5.34 -15.83 9.22
N VAL A 22 -5.36 -14.76 10.02
CA VAL A 22 -6.16 -14.71 11.26
C VAL A 22 -7.66 -14.82 10.97
N LEU A 23 -8.15 -14.13 9.92
CA LEU A 23 -9.56 -14.15 9.56
C LEU A 23 -10.02 -15.47 8.92
N GLU A 24 -9.11 -16.23 8.33
CA GLU A 24 -9.37 -17.55 7.74
C GLU A 24 -9.31 -18.69 8.77
N ASP A 25 -8.69 -18.45 9.93
CA ASP A 25 -8.60 -19.43 11.01
C ASP A 25 -9.96 -19.64 11.69
N SER A 26 -10.45 -20.88 11.71
CA SER A 26 -11.71 -21.27 12.33
C SER A 26 -11.72 -21.17 13.85
N ASP A 27 -10.54 -21.13 14.49
CA ASP A 27 -10.40 -20.98 15.94
C ASP A 27 -10.36 -19.50 16.38
N THR A 28 -10.35 -18.56 15.44
CA THR A 28 -10.40 -17.12 15.72
C THR A 28 -11.74 -16.74 16.33
N ASN A 29 -11.68 -16.17 17.54
CA ASN A 29 -12.88 -15.64 18.20
C ASN A 29 -13.34 -14.32 17.56
N VAL A 30 -14.60 -13.95 17.79
CA VAL A 30 -15.23 -12.78 17.17
C VAL A 30 -14.50 -11.47 17.49
N GLU A 31 -14.03 -11.27 18.72
CA GLU A 31 -13.33 -10.04 19.11
C GLU A 31 -12.00 -9.92 18.36
N SER A 32 -11.21 -10.99 18.30
CA SER A 32 -9.97 -11.05 17.53
C SER A 32 -10.20 -10.88 16.02
N ALA A 33 -11.29 -11.42 15.48
CA ALA A 33 -11.66 -11.19 14.08
C ALA A 33 -12.01 -9.72 13.80
N LEU A 34 -12.72 -9.06 14.73
CA LEU A 34 -13.04 -7.64 14.61
C LEU A 34 -11.77 -6.78 14.67
N ASP A 35 -10.85 -7.06 15.59
CA ASP A 35 -9.56 -6.38 15.68
C ASP A 35 -8.74 -6.53 14.40
N ALA A 36 -8.64 -7.76 13.88
CA ALA A 36 -7.93 -8.05 12.63
C ALA A 36 -8.57 -7.33 11.44
N PHE A 37 -9.90 -7.25 11.39
CA PHE A 37 -10.63 -6.52 10.36
C PHE A 37 -10.36 -5.01 10.43
N GLU A 38 -10.45 -4.40 11.62
CA GLU A 38 -10.16 -2.98 11.81
C GLU A 38 -8.73 -2.63 11.42
N GLU A 39 -7.77 -3.49 11.78
CA GLU A 39 -6.39 -3.31 11.36
C GLU A 39 -6.24 -3.45 9.84
N GLY A 40 -6.90 -4.43 9.24
CA GLY A 40 -6.90 -4.65 7.78
C GLY A 40 -7.38 -3.42 7.02
N ILE A 41 -8.42 -2.74 7.52
CA ILE A 41 -8.90 -1.46 6.95
C ILE A 41 -7.82 -0.38 7.02
N LYS A 42 -7.10 -0.25 8.16
CA LYS A 42 -6.03 0.74 8.33
C LYS A 42 -4.86 0.46 7.37
N VAL A 43 -4.42 -0.79 7.30
CA VAL A 43 -3.32 -1.24 6.41
C VAL A 43 -3.68 -1.02 4.94
N SER A 44 -4.90 -1.39 4.54
CA SER A 44 -5.37 -1.20 3.16
C SER A 44 -5.41 0.29 2.76
N ARG A 45 -5.88 1.17 3.64
CA ARG A 45 -5.86 2.62 3.40
C ARG A 45 -4.44 3.18 3.27
N ALA A 46 -3.50 2.70 4.10
CA ALA A 46 -2.10 3.09 4.00
C ALA A 46 -1.49 2.66 2.66
N ALA A 47 -1.77 1.44 2.21
CA ALA A 47 -1.30 0.92 0.92
C ALA A 47 -1.87 1.75 -0.25
N GLN A 48 -3.16 2.05 -0.24
CA GLN A 48 -3.78 2.92 -1.25
C GLN A 48 -3.14 4.31 -1.29
N SER A 49 -2.91 4.94 -0.13
CA SER A 49 -2.24 6.25 -0.07
C SER A 49 -0.83 6.22 -0.66
N LEU A 50 -0.08 5.14 -0.39
CA LEU A 50 1.26 4.96 -0.95
C LEU A 50 1.21 4.81 -2.47
N LEU A 51 0.27 4.02 -2.99
CA LEU A 51 0.06 3.85 -4.43
C LEU A 51 -0.34 5.17 -5.11
N THR A 52 -1.24 5.96 -4.50
CA THR A 52 -1.61 7.28 -5.03
C THR A 52 -0.41 8.22 -5.13
N LYS A 53 0.45 8.24 -4.10
CA LYS A 53 1.69 9.05 -4.13
C LYS A 53 2.65 8.57 -5.22
N ALA A 54 2.78 7.26 -5.40
CA ALA A 54 3.61 6.69 -6.45
C ALA A 54 3.08 7.07 -7.83
N GLU A 55 1.77 6.98 -8.05
CA GLU A 55 1.10 7.38 -9.29
C GLU A 55 1.31 8.88 -9.59
N GLN A 56 1.10 9.76 -8.59
CA GLN A 56 1.35 11.19 -8.73
C GLN A 56 2.81 11.47 -9.12
N ARG A 57 3.77 10.79 -8.49
CA ARG A 57 5.18 10.93 -8.84
C ARG A 57 5.47 10.49 -10.28
N VAL A 58 4.87 9.40 -10.73
CA VAL A 58 5.01 8.93 -12.12
C VAL A 58 4.45 9.97 -13.08
N LYS A 59 3.25 10.51 -12.82
CA LYS A 59 2.64 11.56 -13.66
C LYS A 59 3.54 12.78 -13.79
N SER A 60 4.05 13.32 -12.68
CA SER A 60 4.96 14.47 -12.73
C SER A 60 6.26 14.19 -13.48
N LEU A 61 6.77 12.95 -13.45
CA LEU A 61 7.97 12.60 -14.22
C LEU A 61 7.69 12.50 -15.72
N VAL A 62 6.52 12.01 -16.11
CA VAL A 62 6.11 11.90 -17.51
C VAL A 62 5.76 13.27 -18.10
N GLU A 63 5.04 14.12 -17.35
CA GLU A 63 4.70 15.49 -17.80
C GLU A 63 5.95 16.37 -18.01
N VAL A 64 6.97 16.24 -17.15
CA VAL A 64 8.25 16.95 -17.33
C VAL A 64 9.01 16.49 -18.58
N ASP A 65 8.83 15.23 -19.00
CA ASP A 65 9.47 14.69 -20.21
C ASP A 65 8.76 15.20 -21.48
N GLU A 66 7.44 15.44 -21.43
CA GLU A 66 6.68 16.03 -22.54
C GLU A 66 7.01 17.51 -22.76
N ASP A 67 7.14 18.31 -21.68
CA ASP A 67 7.56 19.72 -21.77
C ASP A 67 9.01 19.89 -22.26
N ALA A 68 9.87 18.88 -22.07
CA ALA A 68 11.26 18.87 -22.54
C ALA A 68 11.41 18.42 -24.00
N HIS A 69 10.37 17.83 -24.60
CA HIS A 69 10.40 17.29 -25.96
C HIS A 69 9.70 18.17 -27.01
N ASP A 70 9.15 19.32 -26.61
CA ASP A 70 8.46 20.27 -27.49
C ASP A 70 9.31 21.53 -27.79
N GLU A 71 10.64 21.36 -27.98
CA GLU A 71 11.50 22.36 -28.65
C GLU A 71 11.51 22.12 -30.17
N PRO A 72 11.04 23.12 -30.94
CA PRO A 72 11.89 23.78 -31.93
C PRO A 72 12.20 25.25 -31.63
#